data_AF-A0A4Y7SC18-F1
#
_entry.id   AF-A0A4Y7SC18-F1
#
_cell.length_a   1.000
_cell.length_b   1.000
_cell.length_c   1.000
_cell.angle_alpha   90.00
_cell.angle_beta   90.00
_cell.angle_gamma   90.00
#
_symmetry.space_group_name_H-M   'P 1'
#
loop_
_entity.id
_entity.type
_entity.pdbx_description
1 polymer ?
#
loop_
_entity_poly.entity_id
_entity_poly.type
_entity_poly.pdbx_seq_one_letter_code
_entity_poly.pdbx_strand_id
1 'polypeptide(L)'
;MTSSPRQPSPSPSAPLPLSASGSAMTEVSAAASNPEAPSTTASRRHRFGFSEVANLFIRLRRHQSRASLASQARKETEDPAAAPQEATPPPDTDNVQAIPGPHPIDSSGRLILTPPLNPTRSRVRRLTGELVRSPYARRTSNLKPKPHHLISSSGNTPITQPSIRESTLAEGPHIPITYNDVFEVAGGVSTSTLLRLTKQTILETIERRGLGANALADEQWECIICGPKKQAYKVQVCRISLALQAQRSCR
;
A
#
# COMPACT_ATOMS: atom_id res chain seq x y z
N MET A 1 52.52 30.76 -14.83
CA MET A 1 52.99 29.53 -14.16
C MET A 1 53.05 29.80 -12.66
N THR A 2 51.96 29.57 -11.95
CA THR A 2 51.87 29.78 -10.50
C THR A 2 51.17 28.56 -9.90
N SER A 3 52.00 27.65 -9.39
CA SER A 3 51.60 26.40 -8.76
C SER A 3 51.24 26.64 -7.29
N SER A 4 49.96 26.48 -6.95
CA SER A 4 49.49 26.48 -5.55
C SER A 4 49.77 25.13 -4.88
N PRO A 5 50.22 25.11 -3.62
CA PRO A 5 50.48 23.87 -2.89
C PRO A 5 49.19 23.23 -2.38
N ARG A 6 49.11 21.91 -2.53
CA ARG A 6 47.99 21.05 -2.14
C ARG A 6 48.10 20.72 -0.66
N GLN A 7 47.12 21.11 0.16
CA GLN A 7 47.06 20.68 1.56
C GLN A 7 46.60 19.20 1.69
N PRO A 8 47.17 18.41 2.60
CA PRO A 8 46.72 17.05 2.89
C PRO A 8 45.49 17.05 3.81
N SER A 9 44.49 16.25 3.44
CA SER A 9 43.25 16.03 4.19
C SER A 9 43.45 15.10 5.40
N PRO A 10 42.82 15.37 6.55
CA PRO A 10 42.91 14.51 7.74
C PRO A 10 42.11 13.21 7.56
N SER A 11 42.72 12.09 7.96
CA SER A 11 42.12 10.76 7.95
C SER A 11 41.16 10.58 9.14
N PRO A 12 39.97 9.97 8.96
CA PRO A 12 39.09 9.64 10.08
C PRO A 12 39.55 8.35 10.78
N SER A 13 39.83 8.47 12.07
CA SER A 13 40.14 7.37 12.99
C SER A 13 39.01 6.34 13.08
N ALA A 14 39.36 5.07 12.95
CA ALA A 14 38.47 3.92 13.11
C ALA A 14 38.09 3.69 14.59
N PRO A 15 36.84 3.33 14.92
CA PRO A 15 36.46 2.87 16.25
C PRO A 15 36.76 1.38 16.46
N LEU A 16 37.34 1.06 17.62
CA LEU A 16 37.67 -0.27 18.12
C LEU A 16 36.42 -1.14 18.40
N PRO A 17 36.48 -2.47 18.23
CA PRO A 17 35.43 -3.38 18.67
C PRO A 17 35.60 -3.78 20.14
N LEU A 18 34.59 -3.53 20.96
CA LEU A 18 34.48 -4.10 22.31
C LEU A 18 33.85 -5.49 22.20
N SER A 19 34.65 -6.50 22.52
CA SER A 19 34.20 -7.87 22.80
C SER A 19 33.47 -7.90 24.15
N ALA A 20 32.27 -8.46 24.18
CA ALA A 20 31.62 -8.88 25.41
C ALA A 20 31.14 -10.33 25.24
N SER A 21 31.95 -11.23 25.79
CA SER A 21 31.63 -12.63 26.03
C SER A 21 30.69 -12.72 27.23
N GLY A 22 29.66 -13.54 27.16
CA GLY A 22 28.66 -13.70 28.22
C GLY A 22 27.84 -14.96 28.04
N SER A 23 28.43 -16.11 28.38
CA SER A 23 27.72 -17.36 28.64
C SER A 23 26.85 -17.25 29.89
N ALA A 24 25.62 -17.74 29.84
CA ALA A 24 24.95 -18.31 31.01
C ALA A 24 23.91 -19.33 30.58
N MET A 25 24.15 -20.57 30.99
CA MET A 25 23.23 -21.70 30.96
C MET A 25 22.08 -21.47 31.95
N THR A 26 20.86 -21.84 31.57
CA THR A 26 19.86 -22.31 32.53
C THR A 26 19.00 -23.39 31.90
N GLU A 27 19.27 -24.62 32.31
CA GLU A 27 18.46 -25.81 32.09
C GLU A 27 17.76 -26.13 33.42
N VAL A 28 16.42 -26.21 33.45
CA VAL A 28 15.67 -26.90 34.51
C VAL A 28 14.39 -27.53 33.95
N SER A 29 14.47 -28.85 33.78
CA SER A 29 13.52 -29.90 34.18
C SER A 29 11.99 -29.70 34.16
N ALA A 30 11.37 -30.55 33.34
CA ALA A 30 10.48 -31.66 33.70
C ALA A 30 9.09 -31.44 34.36
N ALA A 31 8.10 -31.99 33.65
CA ALA A 31 7.01 -32.89 34.08
C ALA A 31 5.94 -32.40 35.07
N ALA A 32 4.68 -32.35 34.59
CA ALA A 32 3.55 -33.04 35.24
C ALA A 32 2.33 -33.07 34.30
N SER A 33 1.90 -34.29 34.00
CA SER A 33 0.60 -34.68 33.44
C SER A 33 -0.54 -34.42 34.42
N ASN A 34 -1.72 -34.02 33.95
CA ASN A 34 -2.98 -34.27 34.66
C ASN A 34 -4.15 -34.42 33.66
N PRO A 35 -5.08 -35.38 33.85
CA PRO A 35 -6.12 -35.71 32.89
C PRO A 35 -7.44 -34.98 33.13
N GLU A 36 -8.11 -34.70 32.00
CA GLU A 36 -9.54 -34.82 31.71
C GLU A 36 -10.60 -34.31 32.71
N ALA A 37 -11.36 -33.31 32.26
CA ALA A 37 -12.75 -33.11 32.66
C ALA A 37 -13.60 -32.73 31.43
N PRO A 38 -14.74 -33.41 31.17
CA PRO A 38 -15.61 -33.13 30.04
C PRO A 38 -16.48 -31.89 30.31
N SER A 39 -16.10 -30.75 29.72
CA SER A 39 -16.87 -29.52 29.79
C SER A 39 -17.89 -29.45 28.65
N THR A 40 -19.14 -29.72 29.03
CA THR A 40 -20.39 -29.10 28.56
C THR A 40 -20.30 -28.20 27.33
N THR A 41 -21.06 -28.60 26.30
CA THR A 41 -21.26 -27.91 25.01
C THR A 41 -21.98 -26.57 25.19
N ALA A 42 -21.26 -25.56 25.67
CA ALA A 42 -21.67 -24.17 25.50
C ALA A 42 -21.43 -23.77 24.04
N SER A 43 -22.48 -23.32 23.36
CA SER A 43 -22.43 -22.75 22.01
C SER A 43 -21.36 -21.64 21.94
N ARG A 44 -20.15 -22.03 21.53
CA ARG A 44 -19.03 -21.12 21.34
C ARG A 44 -19.40 -20.28 20.12
N ARG A 45 -19.86 -19.05 20.37
CA ARG A 45 -20.01 -18.02 19.34
C ARG A 45 -18.71 -17.99 18.54
N HIS A 46 -18.79 -18.44 17.29
CA HIS A 46 -17.64 -18.59 16.40
C HIS A 46 -17.01 -17.21 16.19
N ARG A 47 -16.00 -16.88 16.98
CA ARG A 47 -15.21 -15.67 16.84
C ARG A 47 -14.20 -15.93 15.75
N PHE A 48 -14.49 -15.44 14.55
CA PHE A 48 -13.56 -15.53 13.44
C PHE A 48 -12.25 -14.84 13.83
N GLY A 49 -11.14 -15.59 13.73
CA GLY A 49 -9.81 -15.04 13.90
C GLY A 49 -9.49 -14.04 12.79
N PHE A 50 -8.56 -13.13 13.04
CA PHE A 50 -8.16 -12.11 12.05
C PHE A 50 -7.73 -12.73 10.70
N SER A 51 -7.05 -13.88 10.75
CA SER A 51 -6.65 -14.65 9.56
C SER A 51 -7.84 -15.20 8.77
N GLU A 52 -8.92 -15.61 9.44
CA GLU A 52 -10.14 -16.08 8.79
C GLU A 52 -10.90 -14.94 8.13
N VAL A 53 -10.95 -13.77 8.78
CA VAL A 53 -11.55 -12.57 8.19
C VAL A 53 -10.76 -12.12 6.95
N ALA A 54 -9.43 -12.11 7.01
CA ALA A 54 -8.60 -11.79 5.85
C ALA A 54 -8.82 -12.80 4.71
N ASN A 55 -8.88 -14.10 5.02
CA ASN A 55 -9.20 -15.14 4.05
C ASN A 55 -10.60 -14.97 3.45
N LEU A 56 -11.58 -14.51 4.23
CA LEU A 56 -12.92 -14.22 3.75
C LEU A 56 -12.92 -13.06 2.74
N PHE A 57 -12.17 -11.98 3.00
CA PHE A 57 -12.05 -10.86 2.06
C PHE A 57 -11.33 -11.27 0.77
N ILE A 58 -10.29 -12.11 0.87
CA ILE A 58 -9.60 -12.65 -0.31
C ILE A 58 -10.57 -13.52 -1.13
N ARG A 59 -11.35 -14.40 -0.49
CA ARG A 59 -12.38 -15.22 -1.17
C ARG A 59 -13.46 -14.36 -1.81
N LEU A 60 -13.95 -13.33 -1.11
CA LEU A 60 -14.99 -12.45 -1.61
C LEU A 60 -14.51 -11.67 -2.85
N ARG A 61 -13.27 -11.17 -2.81
CA ARG A 61 -12.66 -10.47 -3.94
C ARG A 61 -12.49 -11.40 -5.15
N ARG A 62 -12.01 -12.63 -4.94
CA ARG A 62 -11.91 -13.65 -6.01
C ARG A 62 -13.27 -14.02 -6.59
N HIS A 63 -14.30 -14.14 -5.74
CA HIS A 63 -15.65 -14.45 -6.18
C HIS A 63 -16.24 -13.33 -7.05
N GLN A 64 -16.02 -12.07 -6.66
CA GLN A 64 -16.45 -10.91 -7.45
C GLN A 64 -15.78 -10.86 -8.83
N SER A 65 -14.47 -11.14 -8.91
CA SER A 65 -13.75 -11.21 -10.19
C SER A 65 -14.26 -12.33 -11.11
N ARG A 66 -14.69 -13.47 -10.54
CA ARG A 66 -15.29 -14.57 -11.33
C ARG A 66 -16.71 -14.25 -11.78
N ALA A 67 -17.50 -13.58 -10.95
CA ALA A 67 -18.87 -13.19 -11.29
C ALA A 67 -18.92 -12.16 -12.43
N SER A 68 -17.96 -11.23 -12.50
CA SER A 68 -17.88 -10.26 -13.61
C SER A 68 -17.51 -10.91 -14.94
N LEU A 69 -16.64 -11.93 -14.93
CA LEU A 69 -16.28 -12.68 -16.14
C LEU A 69 -17.43 -13.55 -16.65
N ALA A 70 -18.15 -14.22 -15.73
CA ALA A 70 -19.29 -15.07 -16.09
C ALA A 70 -20.47 -14.28 -16.70
N SER A 71 -20.62 -13.00 -16.37
CA SER A 71 -21.69 -12.14 -16.92
C SER A 71 -21.33 -11.57 -18.29
N GLN A 72 -20.05 -11.43 -18.63
CA GLN A 72 -19.62 -11.12 -20.00
C GLN A 72 -19.82 -12.32 -20.95
N ALA A 73 -19.48 -13.53 -20.50
CA ALA A 73 -19.60 -14.73 -21.34
C ALA A 73 -21.04 -15.06 -21.78
N ARG A 74 -22.07 -14.62 -21.03
CA ARG A 74 -23.47 -14.83 -21.43
C ARG A 74 -23.97 -13.84 -22.48
N LYS A 75 -23.24 -12.76 -22.74
CA LYS A 75 -23.65 -11.74 -23.72
C LYS A 75 -23.18 -12.06 -25.15
N GLU A 76 -22.36 -13.08 -25.32
CA GLU A 76 -21.78 -13.48 -26.62
C GLU A 76 -22.40 -14.77 -27.18
N THR A 77 -23.49 -15.29 -26.62
CA THR A 77 -24.18 -16.50 -27.12
C THR A 77 -25.66 -16.25 -27.38
N GLU A 78 -25.98 -15.13 -28.03
CA GLU A 78 -27.27 -14.96 -28.69
C GLU A 78 -26.99 -14.94 -30.20
N ASP A 79 -27.15 -16.12 -30.81
CA ASP A 79 -26.98 -16.39 -32.23
C ASP A 79 -28.39 -16.45 -32.87
N PRO A 80 -28.84 -15.42 -33.61
CA PRO A 80 -30.13 -15.44 -34.28
C PRO A 80 -29.99 -16.07 -35.67
N ALA A 81 -30.55 -17.27 -35.83
CA ALA A 81 -30.66 -17.90 -37.15
C ALA A 81 -32.01 -17.57 -37.83
N ALA A 82 -31.90 -17.01 -39.04
CA ALA A 82 -32.89 -16.84 -40.13
C ALA A 82 -33.92 -15.70 -39.97
N ALA A 83 -34.19 -14.80 -40.93
CA ALA A 83 -34.13 -14.87 -42.40
C ALA A 83 -34.05 -13.44 -43.04
N PRO A 84 -33.95 -13.30 -44.39
CA PRO A 84 -33.41 -12.12 -45.08
C PRO A 84 -34.48 -11.13 -45.59
N GLN A 85 -34.15 -9.82 -45.59
CA GLN A 85 -34.74 -8.66 -46.31
C GLN A 85 -34.59 -7.41 -45.42
N GLU A 86 -34.44 -6.18 -45.87
CA GLU A 86 -34.29 -5.49 -47.15
C GLU A 86 -33.74 -4.10 -46.76
N ALA A 87 -33.07 -3.43 -47.69
CA ALA A 87 -32.30 -2.21 -47.48
C ALA A 87 -33.08 -1.08 -46.76
N THR A 88 -32.53 -0.56 -45.67
CA THR A 88 -32.84 0.80 -45.19
C THR A 88 -31.68 1.33 -44.33
N PRO A 89 -31.08 2.50 -44.63
CA PRO A 89 -30.07 3.12 -43.77
C PRO A 89 -30.73 4.11 -42.79
N PRO A 90 -30.44 4.00 -41.47
CA PRO A 90 -30.31 5.21 -40.65
C PRO A 90 -29.31 5.04 -39.48
N PRO A 91 -29.17 6.03 -38.57
CA PRO A 91 -28.34 7.22 -38.69
C PRO A 91 -27.11 7.14 -37.78
N ASP A 92 -26.10 7.94 -38.13
CA ASP A 92 -24.90 8.20 -37.33
C ASP A 92 -25.26 8.48 -35.86
N THR A 93 -24.94 7.53 -34.99
CA THR A 93 -25.01 7.74 -33.54
C THR A 93 -23.58 7.89 -33.06
N ASP A 94 -23.16 9.14 -32.92
CA ASP A 94 -21.90 9.56 -32.31
C ASP A 94 -21.74 8.94 -30.93
N ASN A 95 -21.12 7.76 -30.89
CA ASN A 95 -20.69 7.12 -29.66
C ASN A 95 -19.41 7.83 -29.20
N VAL A 96 -19.60 9.00 -28.58
CA VAL A 96 -18.54 9.75 -27.90
C VAL A 96 -18.05 8.90 -26.72
N GLN A 97 -17.07 8.04 -26.99
CA GLN A 97 -16.24 7.43 -25.96
C GLN A 97 -15.66 8.56 -25.12
N ALA A 98 -16.12 8.66 -23.87
CA ALA A 98 -15.63 9.61 -22.91
C ALA A 98 -14.12 9.42 -22.74
N ILE A 99 -13.34 10.30 -23.36
CA ILE A 99 -11.89 10.37 -23.25
C ILE A 99 -11.57 10.49 -21.74
N PRO A 100 -10.76 9.59 -21.16
CA PRO A 100 -10.35 9.70 -19.78
C PRO A 100 -9.65 11.04 -19.57
N GLY A 101 -10.25 11.91 -18.76
CA GLY A 101 -9.72 13.25 -18.52
C GLY A 101 -8.26 13.20 -18.01
N PRO A 102 -7.44 14.21 -18.36
CA PRO A 102 -6.03 14.27 -17.99
C PRO A 102 -5.88 14.14 -16.47
N HIS A 103 -5.04 13.20 -16.05
CA HIS A 103 -4.76 12.99 -14.64
C HIS A 103 -4.10 14.25 -14.03
N PRO A 104 -4.45 14.61 -12.78
CA PRO A 104 -3.80 15.72 -12.11
C PRO A 104 -2.34 15.36 -11.83
N ILE A 105 -1.45 15.86 -12.69
CA ILE A 105 -0.02 15.94 -12.43
C ILE A 105 0.17 17.22 -11.62
N ASP A 106 0.87 17.14 -10.50
CA ASP A 106 1.19 18.36 -9.76
C ASP A 106 2.22 19.22 -10.53
N SER A 107 2.40 20.47 -10.13
CA SER A 107 3.37 21.37 -10.77
C SER A 107 4.83 20.86 -10.72
N SER A 108 5.10 19.77 -9.99
CA SER A 108 6.40 19.13 -9.88
C SER A 108 6.55 17.87 -10.76
N GLY A 109 5.57 17.56 -11.62
CA GLY A 109 5.62 16.39 -12.49
C GLY A 109 5.36 15.07 -11.75
N ARG A 110 4.89 15.11 -10.50
CA ARG A 110 4.67 13.91 -9.69
C ARG A 110 3.25 13.39 -9.85
N LEU A 111 3.13 12.07 -9.92
CA LEU A 111 1.84 11.41 -9.85
C LEU A 111 1.40 11.33 -8.40
N ILE A 112 0.41 12.14 -8.05
CA ILE A 112 -0.30 12.04 -6.78
C ILE A 112 -1.34 10.94 -6.92
N LEU A 113 -1.04 9.78 -6.32
CA LEU A 113 -1.98 8.67 -6.22
C LEU A 113 -2.81 8.86 -4.96
N THR A 114 -3.89 9.62 -5.07
CA THR A 114 -4.98 9.53 -4.09
C THR A 114 -5.83 8.34 -4.49
N PRO A 115 -6.13 7.39 -3.61
CA PRO A 115 -7.05 6.31 -3.95
C PRO A 115 -8.35 6.91 -4.48
N PRO A 116 -8.96 6.33 -5.54
CA PRO A 116 -10.22 6.83 -6.04
C PRO A 116 -11.22 6.81 -4.90
N LEU A 117 -11.76 7.99 -4.57
CA LEU A 117 -12.87 8.18 -3.66
C LEU A 117 -14.10 7.53 -4.29
N ASN A 118 -14.14 6.20 -4.36
CA ASN A 118 -15.36 5.50 -4.71
C ASN A 118 -16.40 5.84 -3.63
N PRO A 119 -17.53 6.47 -3.98
CA PRO A 119 -18.54 6.88 -3.00
C PRO A 119 -19.08 5.69 -2.21
N THR A 120 -18.98 4.47 -2.74
CA THR A 120 -19.40 3.23 -2.09
C THR A 120 -18.40 2.63 -1.10
N ARG A 121 -17.17 3.16 -1.00
CA ARG A 121 -16.23 2.81 0.09
C ARG A 121 -16.36 3.76 1.28
N SER A 122 -17.49 4.45 1.40
CA SER A 122 -17.98 4.96 2.67
C SER A 122 -18.75 3.88 3.43
N ARG A 123 -18.11 2.73 3.70
CA ARG A 123 -18.55 1.88 4.83
C ARG A 123 -18.00 2.48 6.12
N VAL A 124 -18.62 3.59 6.45
CA VAL A 124 -18.91 4.00 7.81
C VAL A 124 -18.94 2.80 8.79
N ARG A 125 -18.09 2.83 9.81
CA ARG A 125 -18.64 2.81 11.17
C ARG A 125 -18.53 4.25 11.67
N ARG A 126 -19.66 4.95 11.67
CA ARG A 126 -19.75 6.41 11.87
C ARG A 126 -19.59 6.67 13.36
N LEU A 127 -19.17 7.90 13.70
CA LEU A 127 -20.13 8.92 14.10
C LEU A 127 -19.47 10.30 13.92
N THR A 128 -19.95 11.01 12.88
CA THR A 128 -20.27 12.46 12.80
C THR A 128 -19.28 13.53 13.23
N GLY A 129 -19.11 14.53 12.35
CA GLY A 129 -18.63 15.88 12.66
C GLY A 129 -17.62 16.42 11.64
N GLU A 130 -18.12 17.14 10.63
CA GLU A 130 -17.38 17.90 9.62
C GLU A 130 -16.37 18.91 10.20
N LEU A 131 -15.24 19.14 9.50
CA LEU A 131 -14.93 20.39 8.80
C LEU A 131 -13.54 20.32 8.13
N VAL A 132 -13.55 20.47 6.80
CA VAL A 132 -12.57 21.07 5.87
C VAL A 132 -11.16 21.46 6.40
N ARG A 133 -10.08 20.93 5.78
CA ARG A 133 -8.86 21.72 5.40
C ARG A 133 -7.88 21.00 4.44
N SER A 134 -7.94 21.41 3.17
CA SER A 134 -6.93 21.87 2.18
C SER A 134 -5.43 21.44 2.21
N PRO A 135 -4.72 21.37 1.04
CA PRO A 135 -3.59 20.48 0.78
C PRO A 135 -2.18 21.12 0.84
N TYR A 136 -1.95 22.17 1.63
CA TYR A 136 -0.61 22.78 1.81
C TYR A 136 -0.07 22.64 3.23
N ALA A 137 -0.04 21.41 3.77
CA ALA A 137 0.64 21.16 5.04
C ALA A 137 2.18 21.13 4.84
N ARG A 138 2.78 22.31 4.62
CA ARG A 138 4.24 22.50 4.72
C ARG A 138 4.67 22.51 6.19
N ARG A 139 5.70 21.71 6.47
CA ARG A 139 6.67 21.76 7.59
C ARG A 139 6.09 21.94 9.00
N THR A 140 5.84 20.81 9.67
CA THR A 140 5.71 20.78 11.13
C THR A 140 7.06 20.46 11.78
N SER A 141 8.04 21.37 11.72
CA SER A 141 9.29 21.21 12.47
C SER A 141 9.27 21.82 13.86
N ASN A 142 8.11 22.24 14.41
CA ASN A 142 8.02 22.80 15.77
C ASN A 142 6.65 22.63 16.44
N LEU A 143 5.88 21.60 16.10
CA LEU A 143 4.73 21.23 16.92
C LEU A 143 5.24 20.36 18.06
N LYS A 144 5.21 20.88 19.29
CA LYS A 144 5.29 20.06 20.50
C LYS A 144 4.39 18.84 20.27
N PRO A 145 4.93 17.61 20.24
CA PRO A 145 4.16 16.44 19.86
C PRO A 145 2.94 16.40 20.78
N LYS A 146 1.74 16.50 20.20
CA LYS A 146 0.53 16.21 20.95
C LYS A 146 0.75 14.81 21.54
N PRO A 147 0.60 14.60 22.85
CA PRO A 147 0.99 13.36 23.54
C PRO A 147 0.23 12.11 23.05
N HIS A 148 -0.61 12.23 22.01
CA HIS A 148 -1.45 11.18 21.45
C HIS A 148 -1.09 10.79 20.01
N HIS A 149 0.01 11.29 19.45
CA HIS A 149 0.43 10.90 18.10
C HIS A 149 1.70 10.04 18.19
N LEU A 150 1.61 8.80 17.70
CA LEU A 150 2.77 7.94 17.50
C LEU A 150 3.21 8.05 16.04
N ILE A 151 4.46 8.42 15.81
CA ILE A 151 5.03 8.56 14.47
C ILE A 151 6.01 7.43 14.24
N SER A 152 5.87 6.75 13.11
CA SER A 152 6.81 5.74 12.63
C SER A 152 7.21 6.10 11.21
N SER A 153 8.50 6.08 10.88
CA SER A 153 8.99 6.39 9.54
C SER A 153 10.15 5.49 9.14
N SER A 154 10.43 5.42 7.84
CA SER A 154 11.60 4.72 7.30
C SER A 154 12.94 5.44 7.56
N GLY A 155 12.91 6.61 8.20
CA GLY A 155 14.06 7.49 8.37
C GLY A 155 14.27 8.47 7.22
N ASN A 156 15.47 9.08 7.20
CA ASN A 156 15.83 10.17 6.27
C ASN A 156 16.37 9.68 4.93
N THR A 157 16.77 8.42 4.86
CA THR A 157 17.35 7.81 3.65
C THR A 157 16.31 6.93 2.96
N PRO A 158 16.04 7.12 1.66
CA PRO A 158 15.15 6.24 0.92
C PRO A 158 15.70 4.81 0.89
N ILE A 159 14.81 3.83 1.00
CA ILE A 159 15.16 2.41 1.08
C ILE A 159 14.79 1.74 -0.24
N THR A 160 15.76 1.09 -0.87
CA THR A 160 15.57 0.32 -2.10
C THR A 160 15.97 -1.12 -1.85
N GLN A 161 15.11 -2.06 -2.21
CA GLN A 161 15.40 -3.49 -2.08
C GLN A 161 16.62 -3.84 -2.95
N PRO A 162 17.56 -4.68 -2.45
CA PRO A 162 18.76 -5.06 -3.22
C PRO A 162 18.42 -5.59 -4.61
N SER A 163 17.40 -6.44 -4.71
CA SER A 163 16.93 -7.02 -5.98
C SER A 163 16.39 -6.00 -6.98
N ILE A 164 16.01 -4.81 -6.53
CA ILE A 164 15.51 -3.72 -7.38
C ILE A 164 16.66 -2.79 -7.78
N ARG A 165 17.68 -2.63 -6.92
CA ARG A 165 18.87 -1.80 -7.19
C ARG A 165 19.66 -2.29 -8.40
N GLU A 166 19.70 -3.60 -8.62
CA GLU A 166 20.37 -4.17 -9.79
C GLU A 166 19.57 -3.87 -11.08
N SER A 167 18.24 -3.86 -10.98
CA SER A 167 17.35 -3.60 -12.11
C SER A 167 17.19 -2.11 -12.46
N THR A 168 17.54 -1.18 -11.56
CA THR A 168 17.53 0.27 -11.84
C THR A 168 18.52 0.72 -12.90
N LEU A 169 19.43 -0.16 -13.36
CA LEU A 169 20.28 0.09 -14.52
C LEU A 169 19.53 0.04 -15.86
N ALA A 170 18.31 -0.51 -15.88
CA ALA A 170 17.51 -0.54 -17.10
C ALA A 170 17.04 0.89 -17.46
N GLU A 171 17.23 1.29 -18.72
CA GLU A 171 16.79 2.58 -19.29
C GLU A 171 15.26 2.65 -19.42
N GLY A 172 14.54 2.54 -18.30
CA GLY A 172 13.10 2.63 -18.23
C GLY A 172 12.62 4.00 -17.71
N PRO A 173 11.36 4.38 -18.00
CA PRO A 173 10.78 5.58 -17.44
C PRO A 173 10.69 5.47 -15.91
N HIS A 174 11.26 6.45 -15.22
CA HIS A 174 11.21 6.58 -13.77
C HIS A 174 10.07 7.54 -13.39
N ILE A 175 9.04 7.01 -12.74
CA ILE A 175 7.82 7.76 -12.45
C ILE A 175 7.77 8.07 -10.95
N PRO A 176 7.95 9.35 -10.53
CA PRO A 176 7.86 9.70 -9.13
C PRO A 176 6.42 9.64 -8.64
N ILE A 177 6.20 8.91 -7.55
CA ILE A 177 4.89 8.65 -6.96
C ILE A 177 4.84 9.17 -5.53
N THR A 178 3.77 9.88 -5.23
CA THR A 178 3.38 10.21 -3.85
C THR A 178 2.00 9.64 -3.58
N TYR A 179 1.89 8.83 -2.52
CA TYR A 179 0.66 8.20 -2.09
C TYR A 179 0.34 8.63 -0.66
N ASN A 180 -0.89 9.11 -0.44
CA ASN A 180 -1.38 9.52 0.86
C ASN A 180 -2.72 8.86 1.11
N ASP A 181 -2.86 8.17 2.24
CA ASP A 181 -4.12 7.55 2.65
C ASP A 181 -4.33 7.65 4.17
N VAL A 182 -5.59 7.58 4.56
CA VAL A 182 -6.04 7.69 5.94
C VAL A 182 -6.95 6.51 6.25
N PHE A 183 -6.55 5.72 7.25
CA PHE A 183 -7.24 4.53 7.70
C PHE A 183 -7.87 4.76 9.07
N GLU A 184 -9.06 4.23 9.27
CA GLU A 184 -9.67 4.09 10.58
C GLU A 184 -9.67 2.61 10.96
N VAL A 185 -8.99 2.25 12.06
CA VAL A 185 -8.81 0.85 12.46
C VAL A 185 -9.26 0.60 13.88
N ALA A 186 -10.20 -0.32 14.07
CA ALA A 186 -10.65 -0.78 15.38
C ALA A 186 -9.74 -1.91 15.90
N GLY A 187 -9.39 -1.86 17.18
CA GLY A 187 -8.59 -2.93 17.82
C GLY A 187 -7.08 -2.91 17.51
N GLY A 188 -6.60 -1.87 16.82
CA GLY A 188 -5.19 -1.72 16.44
C GLY A 188 -4.85 -2.37 15.10
N VAL A 189 -3.71 -1.99 14.53
CA VAL A 189 -3.19 -2.55 13.26
C VAL A 189 -1.69 -2.65 13.31
N SER A 190 -1.14 -3.71 12.72
CA SER A 190 0.29 -3.78 12.47
C SER A 190 0.67 -2.82 11.34
N THR A 191 1.58 -1.88 11.64
CA THR A 191 2.10 -0.93 10.65
C THR A 191 2.71 -1.65 9.44
N SER A 192 3.39 -2.78 9.63
CA SER A 192 3.97 -3.55 8.52
C SER A 192 2.91 -4.12 7.58
N THR A 193 1.77 -4.59 8.13
CA THR A 193 0.64 -5.06 7.33
C THR A 193 0.03 -3.92 6.53
N LEU A 194 -0.13 -2.74 7.15
CA LEU A 194 -0.69 -1.57 6.49
C LEU A 194 0.21 -1.11 5.33
N LEU A 195 1.52 -0.97 5.58
CA LEU A 195 2.49 -0.58 4.56
C LEU A 195 2.54 -1.58 3.39
N ARG A 196 2.42 -2.89 3.66
CA ARG A 196 2.37 -3.92 2.61
C ARG A 196 1.11 -3.78 1.74
N LEU A 197 -0.04 -3.54 2.35
CA LEU A 197 -1.30 -3.31 1.62
C LEU A 197 -1.25 -2.00 0.81
N THR A 198 -0.67 -0.95 1.39
CA THR A 198 -0.44 0.31 0.69
C THR A 198 0.47 0.11 -0.52
N LYS A 199 1.58 -0.61 -0.37
CA LYS A 199 2.48 -0.95 -1.48
C LYS A 199 1.77 -1.71 -2.60
N GLN A 200 0.98 -2.74 -2.25
CA GLN A 200 0.18 -3.48 -3.23
C GLN A 200 -0.83 -2.57 -3.95
N THR A 201 -1.52 -1.70 -3.21
CA THR A 201 -2.51 -0.76 -3.77
C THR A 201 -1.87 0.21 -4.77
N ILE A 202 -0.65 0.68 -4.49
CA ILE A 202 0.11 1.54 -5.41
C ILE A 202 0.40 0.80 -6.71
N LEU A 203 0.94 -0.42 -6.64
CA LEU A 203 1.25 -1.24 -7.82
C LEU A 203 0.00 -1.57 -8.64
N GLU A 204 -1.10 -1.98 -7.99
CA GLU A 204 -2.40 -2.21 -8.66
C GLU A 204 -2.92 -0.93 -9.34
N THR A 205 -2.60 0.25 -8.81
CA THR A 205 -3.03 1.53 -9.40
C THR A 205 -2.16 1.93 -10.59
N ILE A 206 -0.85 1.68 -10.52
CA ILE A 206 0.09 1.87 -11.62
C ILE A 206 -0.29 0.96 -12.80
N GLU A 207 -0.55 -0.33 -12.52
CA GLU A 207 -0.96 -1.33 -13.51
C GLU A 207 -2.27 -0.93 -14.19
N ARG A 208 -3.30 -0.56 -13.42
CA ARG A 208 -4.59 -0.10 -13.98
C ARG A 208 -4.48 1.16 -14.83
N ARG A 209 -3.47 1.99 -14.60
CA ARG A 209 -3.20 3.19 -15.40
C ARG A 209 -2.33 2.91 -16.62
N GLY A 210 -1.88 1.67 -16.83
CA GLY A 210 -1.06 1.30 -17.98
C GLY A 210 0.34 1.92 -17.97
N LEU A 211 0.88 2.29 -16.80
CA LEU A 211 2.19 2.96 -16.70
C LEU A 211 3.38 2.02 -16.91
N GLY A 212 3.16 0.70 -17.07
CA GLY A 212 4.20 -0.31 -17.34
C GLY A 212 5.16 -0.62 -16.18
N ALA A 213 5.19 0.22 -15.13
CA ALA A 213 6.00 -0.03 -13.96
C ALA A 213 5.44 -1.17 -13.09
N ASN A 214 6.33 -2.04 -12.62
CA ASN A 214 6.01 -3.23 -11.84
C ASN A 214 6.79 -3.31 -10.51
N ALA A 215 7.64 -2.32 -10.22
CA ALA A 215 8.46 -2.24 -9.03
C ALA A 215 8.48 -0.81 -8.47
N LEU A 216 8.79 -0.71 -7.17
CA LEU A 216 9.00 0.56 -6.48
C LEU A 216 10.44 0.58 -5.95
N ALA A 217 11.17 1.66 -6.23
CA ALA A 217 12.45 1.99 -5.63
C ALA A 217 12.35 3.27 -4.81
N ASP A 218 13.45 3.56 -4.10
CA ASP A 218 13.66 4.74 -3.26
C ASP A 218 12.46 5.00 -2.34
N GLU A 219 12.00 3.92 -1.70
CA GLU A 219 10.81 3.94 -0.89
C GLU A 219 11.08 4.70 0.41
N GLN A 220 10.29 5.73 0.66
CA GLN A 220 10.22 6.44 1.93
C GLN A 220 8.79 6.44 2.42
N TRP A 221 8.58 6.16 3.70
CA TRP A 221 7.25 6.14 4.28
C TRP A 221 7.23 6.80 5.65
N GLU A 222 6.09 7.39 5.96
CA GLU A 222 5.75 7.95 7.25
C GLU A 222 4.33 7.50 7.62
N CYS A 223 4.18 7.01 8.84
CA CYS A 223 2.93 6.54 9.41
C CYS A 223 2.68 7.31 10.70
N ILE A 224 1.60 8.09 10.73
CA ILE A 224 1.16 8.85 11.89
C ILE A 224 -0.08 8.17 12.46
N ILE A 225 0.04 7.60 13.65
CA ILE A 225 -1.05 6.97 14.38
C ILE A 225 -1.56 7.99 15.40
N CYS A 226 -2.78 8.47 15.20
CA CYS A 226 -3.48 9.26 16.19
C CYS A 226 -4.14 8.31 17.21
N GLY A 227 -4.14 8.73 18.47
CA GLY A 227 -4.79 8.02 19.57
C GLY A 227 -6.26 7.70 19.28
N PRO A 228 -6.81 6.69 19.97
CA PRO A 228 -8.11 6.15 19.62
C PRO A 228 -9.22 7.18 19.83
N LYS A 229 -10.02 7.42 18.78
CA LYS A 229 -11.27 8.17 18.85
C LYS A 229 -12.42 7.18 18.69
N LYS A 230 -13.27 7.04 19.72
CA LYS A 230 -14.39 6.08 19.74
C LYS A 230 -13.95 4.62 19.47
N GLN A 231 -12.89 4.15 20.14
CA GLN A 231 -12.33 2.79 19.99
C GLN A 231 -11.68 2.49 18.61
N ALA A 232 -11.49 3.50 17.77
CA ALA A 232 -10.79 3.37 16.50
C ALA A 232 -9.57 4.29 16.44
N TYR A 233 -8.45 3.78 15.94
CA TYR A 233 -7.24 4.55 15.66
C TYR A 233 -7.36 5.17 14.27
N LYS A 234 -6.96 6.43 14.14
CA LYS A 234 -6.79 7.07 12.85
C LYS A 234 -5.32 6.97 12.46
N VAL A 235 -5.04 6.32 11.34
CA VAL A 235 -3.68 6.07 10.85
C VAL A 235 -3.53 6.78 9.51
N GLN A 236 -2.64 7.76 9.44
CA GLN A 236 -2.28 8.43 8.19
C GLN A 236 -0.99 7.80 7.67
N VAL A 237 -1.00 7.35 6.41
CA VAL A 237 0.17 6.81 5.73
C VAL A 237 0.52 7.73 4.57
N CYS A 238 1.72 8.29 4.63
CA CYS A 238 2.36 9.00 3.53
C CYS A 238 3.48 8.13 2.99
N ARG A 239 3.53 7.94 1.67
CA ARG A 239 4.55 7.15 1.01
C ARG A 239 5.02 7.85 -0.25
N ILE A 240 6.33 7.95 -0.37
CA ILE A 240 7.03 8.52 -1.51
C ILE A 240 7.89 7.39 -2.09
N SER A 241 7.85 7.22 -3.40
CA SER A 241 8.64 6.18 -4.08
C SER A 241 8.81 6.52 -5.55
N LEU A 242 9.78 5.87 -6.18
CA LEU A 242 9.98 5.89 -7.62
C LEU A 242 9.42 4.59 -8.22
N ALA A 243 8.44 4.68 -9.12
CA ALA A 243 7.97 3.53 -9.86
C ALA A 243 8.82 3.30 -11.11
N LEU A 244 9.17 2.04 -11.34
CA LEU A 244 10.01 1.63 -12.45
C LEU A 244 9.64 0.23 -12.94
N GLN A 245 10.08 -0.08 -14.14
CA GLN A 245 9.95 -1.40 -14.74
C GLN A 245 11.21 -2.23 -14.44
N ALA A 246 11.10 -3.15 -13.50
CA ALA A 246 12.15 -4.11 -13.21
C ALA A 246 12.01 -5.31 -14.15
N GLN A 247 13.12 -5.73 -14.76
CA GLN A 247 13.16 -7.01 -15.45
C GLN A 247 13.11 -8.14 -14.43
N ARG A 248 12.24 -9.13 -14.67
CA ARG A 248 12.28 -10.37 -13.90
C ARG A 248 13.50 -11.13 -14.39
N SER A 249 14.56 -11.13 -13.59
CA SER A 249 15.68 -12.03 -13.82
C SER A 249 15.15 -13.46 -13.61
N CYS A 250 14.82 -14.16 -14.69
CA CYS A 250 14.60 -15.60 -14.64
C CYS A 250 15.96 -16.24 -14.33
N ARG A 251 16.17 -16.59 -13.07
CA ARG A 251 17.25 -17.49 -12.65
C ARG A 251 16.68 -18.89 -12.42
#